data_AF-G8YJC9-F1
#
_entry.id   AF-G8YJC9-F1
#
_cell.length_a   1.000
_cell.length_b   1.000
_cell.length_c   1.000
_cell.angle_alpha   90.00
_cell.angle_beta   90.00
_cell.angle_gamma   90.00
#
_symmetry.space_group_name_H-M   'P 1'
#
loop_
_entity.id
_entity.type
_entity.pdbx_description
1 polymer ?
#
loop_
_entity_poly.entity_id
_entity_poly.type
_entity_poly.pdbx_seq_one_letter_code
_entity_poly.pdbx_strand_id
1 'polypeptide(L)'
;MIRRKVFDRSIASIRLYSANIPNGSDKAPATKDVKNPGPNPEAAQIAIQSAKDMWSIFSVNGSDNETQPIDTKPVFQHPEKFATLSMLHQGQVLKELQEKYEKDWNKLSLEDKKLGYYIYYGNWGVREDFVNWDTLEPPFDLPFTVPSKLSSTNPAKDTVIKPITPPVVLADTKVRQKQFNTKGVDGVTRFFIYLAVVFALGALYRDKNIGEAGKPVEVSFGDEYERNLQNSKAKDEPLHENKPGRKWYYLWLK
;
A
#
# COMPACT_ATOMS: atom_id res chain seq x y z
N MET A 1 -27.56 -42.25 -25.23
CA MET A 1 -26.47 -43.13 -24.75
C MET A 1 -25.14 -42.45 -25.09
N ILE A 2 -24.52 -41.74 -24.14
CA ILE A 2 -23.10 -41.31 -24.13
C ILE A 2 -22.82 -40.87 -22.68
N ARG A 3 -21.90 -41.58 -22.01
CA ARG A 3 -21.40 -41.32 -20.64
C ARG A 3 -20.13 -40.47 -20.70
N ARG A 4 -20.01 -39.40 -19.91
CA ARG A 4 -18.73 -38.84 -19.39
C ARG A 4 -19.04 -38.12 -18.06
N LYS A 5 -18.66 -38.72 -16.93
CA LYS A 5 -17.37 -38.67 -16.20
C LYS A 5 -17.35 -37.55 -15.16
N VAL A 6 -17.62 -37.98 -13.94
CA VAL A 6 -17.47 -37.30 -12.65
C VAL A 6 -16.00 -36.89 -12.45
N PHE A 7 -15.76 -35.67 -11.98
CA PHE A 7 -14.47 -35.24 -11.46
C PHE A 7 -14.63 -35.03 -9.95
N ASP A 8 -14.26 -36.07 -9.20
CA ASP A 8 -13.96 -35.99 -7.77
C ASP A 8 -12.60 -35.30 -7.61
N ARG A 9 -12.53 -34.22 -6.83
CA ARG A 9 -11.26 -33.63 -6.39
C ARG A 9 -11.00 -34.07 -4.95
N SER A 10 -10.05 -34.99 -4.82
CA SER A 10 -9.53 -35.44 -3.54
C SER A 10 -8.82 -34.29 -2.83
N ILE A 11 -9.17 -34.08 -1.56
CA ILE A 11 -8.45 -33.17 -0.67
C ILE A 11 -7.37 -34.02 0.00
N ALA A 12 -6.12 -33.75 -0.38
CA ALA A 12 -4.96 -34.38 0.24
C ALA A 12 -4.84 -33.96 1.71
N SER A 13 -4.82 -34.97 2.56
CA SER A 13 -4.58 -34.92 4.00
C SER A 13 -3.15 -34.49 4.34
N ILE A 14 -3.00 -33.47 5.18
CA ILE A 14 -1.74 -33.23 5.91
C ILE A 14 -1.96 -33.69 7.36
N ARG A 15 -1.43 -34.88 7.66
CA ARG A 15 -1.29 -35.40 9.03
C ARG A 15 -0.05 -34.76 9.65
N LEU A 16 -0.21 -34.00 10.73
CA LEU A 16 0.91 -33.57 11.58
C LEU A 16 1.26 -34.73 12.53
N TYR A 17 2.47 -35.25 12.37
CA TYR A 17 3.03 -36.28 13.26
C TYR A 17 3.43 -35.63 14.59
N SER A 18 2.80 -36.08 15.67
CA SER A 18 3.25 -35.88 17.05
C SER A 18 4.35 -36.90 17.34
N ALA A 19 5.57 -36.41 17.58
CA ALA A 19 6.66 -37.22 18.09
C ALA A 19 6.77 -36.99 19.60
N ASN A 20 6.36 -38.01 20.35
CA ASN A 20 6.68 -38.19 21.76
C ASN A 20 8.02 -38.96 21.87
N ILE A 21 8.57 -39.03 23.10
CA ILE A 21 9.66 -39.90 23.64
C ILE A 21 10.96 -39.13 23.97
N PRO A 22 11.66 -39.37 25.11
CA PRO A 22 11.22 -39.52 26.50
C PRO A 22 12.13 -38.74 27.51
N ASN A 23 11.78 -38.78 28.79
CA ASN A 23 12.62 -38.36 29.92
C ASN A 23 13.80 -39.33 30.12
N GLY A 24 15.01 -38.80 30.33
CA GLY A 24 16.20 -39.55 30.73
C GLY A 24 17.26 -38.64 31.34
N SER A 25 17.53 -38.82 32.62
CA SER A 25 18.53 -38.12 33.44
C SER A 25 19.97 -38.50 33.08
N ASP A 26 20.90 -37.53 33.10
CA ASP A 26 22.26 -37.68 33.63
C ASP A 26 23.01 -36.32 33.71
N LYS A 27 24.02 -36.24 34.59
CA LYS A 27 24.58 -35.03 35.23
C LYS A 27 25.78 -34.35 34.50
N ALA A 28 25.75 -32.99 34.52
CA ALA A 28 26.83 -31.98 34.72
C ALA A 28 28.01 -31.82 33.70
N PRO A 29 28.80 -30.70 33.66
CA PRO A 29 28.80 -29.48 34.50
C PRO A 29 28.90 -28.08 33.81
N ALA A 30 28.43 -27.07 34.56
CA ALA A 30 28.81 -25.65 34.66
C ALA A 30 29.48 -24.86 33.50
N THR A 31 28.77 -23.83 33.00
CA THR A 31 29.36 -22.54 32.59
C THR A 31 28.45 -21.38 33.04
N LYS A 32 29.09 -20.24 33.34
CA LYS A 32 28.56 -19.12 34.13
C LYS A 32 27.55 -18.27 33.35
N ASP A 33 26.36 -18.08 33.90
CA ASP A 33 25.33 -17.18 33.37
C ASP A 33 25.68 -15.71 33.62
N VAL A 34 25.75 -14.96 32.52
CA VAL A 34 25.64 -13.50 32.49
C VAL A 34 24.21 -13.13 32.85
N LYS A 35 24.04 -12.35 33.92
CA LYS A 35 22.75 -11.81 34.38
C LYS A 35 22.13 -10.93 33.28
N ASN A 36 21.18 -11.48 32.52
CA ASN A 36 20.17 -10.66 31.85
C ASN A 36 19.31 -9.99 32.95
N PRO A 37 19.07 -8.68 32.93
CA PRO A 37 17.98 -8.13 33.71
C PRO A 37 16.68 -8.72 33.16
N GLY A 38 15.97 -9.49 33.99
CA GLY A 38 14.69 -10.06 33.62
C GLY A 38 13.67 -8.98 33.24
N PRO A 39 12.56 -9.38 32.59
CA PRO A 39 11.51 -8.44 32.22
C PRO A 39 10.89 -7.91 33.51
N ASN A 40 11.28 -6.70 33.91
CA ASN A 40 10.61 -6.03 35.02
C ASN A 40 9.14 -5.86 34.60
N PRO A 41 8.18 -6.51 35.29
CA PRO A 41 6.78 -6.49 34.89
C PRO A 41 6.23 -5.06 34.87
N GLU A 42 6.79 -4.17 35.70
CA GLU A 42 6.51 -2.75 35.73
C GLU A 42 6.99 -2.03 34.46
N ALA A 43 8.19 -2.35 33.95
CA ALA A 43 8.69 -1.78 32.70
C ALA A 43 7.90 -2.27 31.47
N ALA A 44 7.45 -3.54 31.50
CA ALA A 44 6.56 -4.09 30.48
C ALA A 44 5.17 -3.44 30.54
N GLN A 45 4.63 -3.20 31.74
CA GLN A 45 3.37 -2.47 31.92
C GLN A 45 3.47 -1.01 31.46
N ILE A 46 4.57 -0.32 31.78
CA ILE A 46 4.84 1.04 31.31
C ILE A 46 4.99 1.08 29.78
N ALA A 47 5.62 0.08 29.16
CA ALA A 47 5.72 -0.04 27.71
C ALA A 47 4.36 -0.31 27.04
N ILE A 48 3.52 -1.15 27.65
CA ILE A 48 2.16 -1.41 27.17
C ILE A 48 1.26 -0.18 27.34
N GLN A 49 1.37 0.54 28.46
CA GLN A 49 0.63 1.77 28.74
C GLN A 49 1.01 2.87 27.75
N SER A 50 2.31 3.08 27.52
CA SER A 50 2.80 4.06 26.54
C SER A 50 2.44 3.69 25.10
N ALA A 51 2.45 2.40 24.74
CA ALA A 51 1.95 1.95 23.44
C ALA A 51 0.44 2.21 23.28
N LYS A 52 -0.35 2.02 24.34
CA LYS A 52 -1.79 2.29 24.36
C LYS A 52 -2.09 3.79 24.28
N ASP A 53 -1.31 4.63 24.96
CA ASP A 53 -1.44 6.08 24.92
C ASP A 53 -0.97 6.67 23.58
N MET A 54 0.03 6.08 22.93
CA MET A 54 0.36 6.45 21.55
C MET A 54 -0.76 6.05 20.59
N TRP A 55 -1.36 4.87 20.76
CA TRP A 55 -2.49 4.43 19.93
C TRP A 55 -3.73 5.31 20.11
N SER A 56 -3.99 5.78 21.34
CA SER A 56 -5.12 6.69 21.61
C SER A 56 -4.89 8.08 21.00
N ILE A 57 -3.65 8.58 20.94
CA ILE A 57 -3.32 9.83 20.24
C ILE A 57 -3.60 9.72 18.73
N PHE A 58 -3.39 8.54 18.12
CA PHE A 58 -3.77 8.30 16.71
C PHE A 58 -5.29 8.14 16.50
N SER A 59 -6.07 7.88 17.56
CA SER A 59 -7.54 7.76 17.49
C SER A 59 -8.32 9.03 17.85
N VAL A 60 -7.67 10.06 18.41
CA VAL A 60 -8.35 11.26 18.96
C VAL A 60 -8.75 12.32 17.92
N ASN A 61 -8.41 12.15 16.63
CA ASN A 61 -8.80 13.10 15.57
C ASN A 61 -9.99 12.66 14.69
N GLY A 62 -10.68 11.56 15.01
CA GLY A 62 -11.96 11.21 14.40
C GLY A 62 -13.07 11.45 15.40
N SER A 63 -14.02 12.34 15.10
CA SER A 63 -15.17 12.56 15.99
C SER A 63 -15.87 11.23 16.30
N ASP A 64 -16.24 10.99 17.56
CA ASP A 64 -16.91 9.76 18.05
C ASP A 64 -18.21 9.41 17.30
N ASN A 65 -18.68 10.31 16.43
CA ASN A 65 -19.88 10.15 15.61
C ASN A 65 -19.61 9.45 14.26
N GLU A 66 -18.35 9.29 13.85
CA GLU A 66 -17.99 8.70 12.54
C GLU A 66 -17.72 7.19 12.58
N THR A 67 -17.60 6.61 13.76
CA THR A 67 -17.23 5.19 13.96
C THR A 67 -18.38 4.31 14.47
N GLN A 68 -19.51 4.90 14.85
CA GLN A 68 -20.70 4.15 15.28
C GLN A 68 -21.57 3.76 14.07
N PRO A 69 -22.17 2.57 14.03
CA PRO A 69 -23.06 2.19 12.94
C PRO A 69 -24.29 3.10 12.90
N ILE A 70 -24.60 3.65 11.73
CA ILE A 70 -25.73 4.57 11.54
C ILE A 70 -27.03 3.79 11.29
N ASP A 71 -28.17 4.39 11.65
CA ASP A 71 -29.48 3.94 11.15
C ASP A 71 -29.56 4.24 9.64
N THR A 72 -29.61 3.20 8.84
CA THR A 72 -29.56 3.29 7.37
C THR A 72 -30.92 3.62 6.78
N LYS A 73 -32.04 3.35 7.48
CA LYS A 73 -33.42 3.59 7.03
C LYS A 73 -33.67 5.01 6.47
N PRO A 74 -33.26 6.12 7.13
CA PRO A 74 -33.46 7.45 6.59
C PRO A 74 -32.74 7.72 5.27
N VAL A 75 -31.67 6.97 4.98
CA VAL A 75 -30.91 7.06 3.72
C VAL A 75 -31.63 6.32 2.60
N PHE A 76 -32.28 5.19 2.89
CA PHE A 76 -33.11 4.46 1.93
C PHE A 76 -34.33 5.28 1.47
N GLN A 77 -34.93 6.06 2.37
CA GLN A 77 -36.07 6.94 2.03
C GLN A 77 -35.65 8.19 1.26
N HIS A 78 -34.50 8.75 1.59
CA HIS A 78 -33.96 9.97 0.96
C HIS A 78 -32.55 9.72 0.42
N PRO A 79 -32.44 9.29 -0.86
CA PRO A 79 -31.15 8.96 -1.47
C PRO A 79 -30.12 10.08 -1.41
N GLU A 80 -30.56 11.35 -1.48
CA GLU A 80 -29.71 12.55 -1.41
C GLU A 80 -28.81 12.58 -0.17
N LYS A 81 -29.28 12.05 0.96
CA LYS A 81 -28.52 12.03 2.21
C LYS A 81 -27.26 11.17 2.11
N PHE A 82 -27.21 10.21 1.18
CA PHE A 82 -26.05 9.36 0.96
C PHE A 82 -24.77 10.16 0.67
N ALA A 83 -24.89 11.26 -0.09
CA ALA A 83 -23.74 12.09 -0.46
C ALA A 83 -23.10 12.79 0.74
N THR A 84 -23.90 13.10 1.77
CA THR A 84 -23.43 13.80 2.99
C THR A 84 -22.84 12.88 4.05
N LEU A 85 -22.95 11.56 3.87
CA LEU A 85 -22.45 10.58 4.84
C LEU A 85 -20.92 10.47 4.78
N SER A 86 -20.30 10.15 5.92
CA SER A 86 -18.88 9.80 5.94
C SER A 86 -18.63 8.49 5.17
N MET A 87 -17.40 8.31 4.67
CA MET A 87 -17.01 7.15 3.85
C MET A 87 -17.31 5.79 4.53
N LEU A 88 -17.15 5.72 5.85
CA LEU A 88 -17.44 4.51 6.63
C LEU A 88 -18.94 4.17 6.58
N HIS A 89 -19.80 5.16 6.81
CA HIS A 89 -21.25 5.00 6.75
C HIS A 89 -21.75 4.71 5.32
N GLN A 90 -21.15 5.31 4.30
CA GLN A 90 -21.43 4.98 2.90
C GLN A 90 -21.15 3.50 2.62
N GLY A 91 -20.03 2.97 3.15
CA GLY A 91 -19.70 1.54 3.06
C GLY A 91 -20.75 0.64 3.73
N GLN A 92 -21.29 1.05 4.89
CA GLN A 92 -22.36 0.31 5.56
C GLN A 92 -23.64 0.24 4.72
N VAL A 93 -24.09 1.38 4.18
CA VAL A 93 -25.29 1.44 3.33
C VAL A 93 -25.10 0.62 2.05
N LEU A 94 -23.92 0.70 1.42
CA LEU A 94 -23.58 -0.08 0.23
C LEU A 94 -23.62 -1.58 0.50
N LYS A 95 -23.09 -2.02 1.64
CA LYS A 95 -23.13 -3.44 2.03
C LYS A 95 -24.57 -3.93 2.19
N GLU A 96 -25.41 -3.18 2.90
CA GLU A 96 -26.83 -3.53 3.07
C GLU A 96 -27.56 -3.56 1.73
N LEU A 97 -27.32 -2.58 0.86
CA LEU A 97 -27.91 -2.53 -0.48
C LEU A 97 -27.44 -3.71 -1.34
N GLN A 98 -26.17 -4.08 -1.26
CA GLN A 98 -25.61 -5.23 -1.97
C GLN A 98 -26.25 -6.54 -1.51
N GLU A 99 -26.39 -6.75 -0.20
CA GLU A 99 -27.10 -7.92 0.37
C GLU A 99 -28.57 -7.99 -0.08
N LYS A 100 -29.21 -6.83 -0.32
CA LYS A 100 -30.55 -6.77 -0.89
C LYS A 100 -30.54 -7.04 -2.41
N TYR A 101 -29.53 -6.60 -3.15
CA TYR A 101 -29.39 -6.87 -4.59
C TYR A 101 -29.03 -8.32 -4.93
N GLU A 102 -28.40 -9.03 -4.02
CA GLU A 102 -28.17 -10.47 -4.16
C GLU A 102 -29.48 -11.28 -4.13
N LYS A 103 -30.58 -10.69 -3.64
CA LYS A 103 -31.93 -11.27 -3.67
C LYS A 103 -32.61 -10.97 -5.01
N ASP A 104 -33.76 -11.61 -5.24
CA ASP A 104 -34.53 -11.40 -6.47
C ASP A 104 -34.85 -9.92 -6.72
N TRP A 105 -34.40 -9.39 -7.86
CA TRP A 105 -34.62 -7.99 -8.28
C TRP A 105 -36.09 -7.55 -8.27
N ASN A 106 -37.01 -8.50 -8.52
CA ASN A 106 -38.44 -8.26 -8.53
C ASN A 106 -39.03 -8.08 -7.12
N LYS A 107 -38.35 -8.59 -6.09
CA LYS A 107 -38.77 -8.44 -4.68
C LYS A 107 -38.19 -7.21 -4.00
N LEU A 108 -37.29 -6.50 -4.69
CA LEU A 108 -36.64 -5.31 -4.18
C LEU A 108 -37.62 -4.13 -4.15
N SER A 109 -37.62 -3.38 -3.05
CA SER A 109 -38.50 -2.22 -2.92
C SER A 109 -38.12 -1.13 -3.93
N LEU A 110 -39.08 -0.27 -4.27
CA LEU A 110 -38.84 0.86 -5.16
C LEU A 110 -37.85 1.86 -4.55
N GLU A 111 -37.83 1.97 -3.22
CA GLU A 111 -36.89 2.80 -2.46
C GLU A 111 -35.46 2.30 -2.61
N ASP A 112 -35.22 0.99 -2.43
CA ASP A 112 -33.89 0.40 -2.63
C ASP A 112 -33.39 0.59 -4.08
N LYS A 113 -34.30 0.48 -5.08
CA LYS A 113 -33.97 0.72 -6.49
C LYS A 113 -33.58 2.19 -6.72
N LYS A 114 -34.33 3.12 -6.15
CA LYS A 114 -34.03 4.56 -6.21
C LYS A 114 -32.69 4.89 -5.56
N LEU A 115 -32.43 4.32 -4.38
CA LEU A 115 -31.16 4.54 -3.68
C LEU A 115 -29.98 4.06 -4.53
N GLY A 116 -30.02 2.83 -5.05
CA GLY A 116 -28.90 2.38 -5.88
C GLY A 116 -28.78 3.12 -7.20
N TYR A 117 -29.89 3.50 -7.83
CA TYR A 117 -29.82 4.39 -9.00
C TYR A 117 -29.12 5.71 -8.66
N TYR A 118 -29.46 6.33 -7.52
CA TYR A 118 -28.79 7.55 -7.05
C TYR A 118 -27.31 7.32 -6.72
N ILE A 119 -26.95 6.20 -6.11
CA ILE A 119 -25.55 5.88 -5.81
C ILE A 119 -24.74 5.77 -7.11
N TYR A 120 -25.24 5.08 -8.13
CA TYR A 120 -24.47 4.88 -9.37
C TYR A 120 -24.53 6.06 -10.35
N TYR A 121 -25.67 6.75 -10.41
CA TYR A 121 -25.96 7.75 -11.44
C TYR A 121 -26.40 9.11 -10.91
N GLY A 122 -26.55 9.26 -9.60
CA GLY A 122 -26.95 10.51 -8.97
C GLY A 122 -25.88 11.61 -9.07
N ASN A 123 -26.30 12.81 -8.71
CA ASN A 123 -25.53 14.05 -8.73
C ASN A 123 -24.66 14.21 -7.48
N TRP A 124 -23.76 13.26 -7.22
CA TRP A 124 -22.83 13.31 -6.09
C TRP A 124 -21.40 12.92 -6.48
N GLY A 125 -20.41 13.30 -5.66
CA GLY A 125 -18.99 13.07 -5.91
C GLY A 125 -18.50 13.75 -7.19
N VAL A 126 -18.05 12.96 -8.18
CA VAL A 126 -17.58 13.51 -9.47
C VAL A 126 -18.71 14.12 -10.32
N ARG A 127 -19.97 13.99 -9.89
CA ARG A 127 -21.15 14.43 -10.64
C ARG A 127 -21.86 15.65 -10.05
N GLU A 128 -21.35 16.26 -8.98
CA GLU A 128 -22.02 17.35 -8.25
C GLU A 128 -22.17 18.64 -9.07
N ASP A 129 -21.11 19.01 -9.81
CA ASP A 129 -21.10 20.26 -10.57
C ASP A 129 -21.94 20.20 -11.87
N PHE A 130 -22.56 19.06 -12.19
CA PHE A 130 -23.50 18.96 -13.31
C PHE A 130 -24.89 19.40 -12.82
N VAL A 131 -25.39 20.53 -13.33
CA VAL A 131 -26.69 21.10 -12.91
C VAL A 131 -27.83 20.71 -13.87
N ASN A 132 -27.50 20.24 -15.07
CA ASN A 132 -28.44 20.08 -16.17
C ASN A 132 -29.09 18.70 -16.29
N TRP A 133 -29.23 17.96 -15.17
CA TRP A 133 -29.79 16.59 -15.17
C TRP A 133 -31.24 16.51 -15.64
N ASP A 134 -32.05 17.50 -15.28
CA ASP A 134 -33.49 17.53 -15.57
C ASP A 134 -33.86 18.39 -16.78
N THR A 135 -32.86 18.89 -17.50
CA THR A 135 -33.05 19.78 -18.64
C THR A 135 -32.71 19.09 -19.95
N LEU A 136 -33.34 19.51 -21.05
CA LEU A 136 -33.02 19.02 -22.40
C LEU A 136 -31.72 19.64 -22.96
N GLU A 137 -30.95 20.36 -22.14
CA GLU A 137 -29.69 20.98 -22.52
C GLU A 137 -28.58 19.92 -22.66
N PRO A 138 -27.61 20.11 -23.57
CA PRO A 138 -26.53 19.17 -23.74
C PRO A 138 -25.68 19.03 -22.46
N PRO A 139 -25.21 17.82 -22.11
CA PRO A 139 -24.45 17.59 -20.88
C PRO A 139 -23.16 18.42 -20.87
N PHE A 140 -22.86 19.07 -19.75
CA PHE A 140 -21.66 19.93 -19.62
C PHE A 140 -20.32 19.19 -19.74
N ASP A 141 -20.35 17.86 -19.71
CA ASP A 141 -19.17 17.00 -19.80
C ASP A 141 -18.62 16.88 -21.22
N LEU A 142 -19.50 17.05 -22.21
CA LEU A 142 -19.15 16.86 -23.60
C LEU A 142 -19.15 18.23 -24.29
N PRO A 143 -18.15 18.52 -25.16
CA PRO A 143 -18.04 19.81 -25.86
C PRO A 143 -19.06 19.89 -27.01
N PHE A 144 -20.34 19.71 -26.71
CA PHE A 144 -21.40 19.94 -27.67
C PHE A 144 -21.58 21.44 -27.87
N THR A 145 -21.25 21.93 -29.05
CA THR A 145 -21.63 23.28 -29.47
C THR A 145 -23.06 23.23 -29.99
N VAL A 146 -23.93 24.10 -29.48
CA VAL A 146 -25.27 24.31 -30.06
C VAL A 146 -25.19 25.50 -31.02
N PRO A 147 -25.59 25.35 -32.30
CA PRO A 147 -26.18 24.17 -32.92
C PRO A 147 -25.15 23.07 -33.19
N SER A 148 -25.57 21.81 -33.01
CA SER A 148 -24.71 20.65 -33.28
C SER A 148 -24.41 20.56 -34.78
N LYS A 149 -23.12 20.47 -35.13
CA LYS A 149 -22.70 20.24 -36.51
C LYS A 149 -22.83 18.76 -36.82
N LEU A 150 -23.93 18.38 -37.46
CA LEU A 150 -24.12 17.01 -37.94
C LEU A 150 -23.15 16.75 -39.10
N SER A 151 -22.38 15.66 -39.03
CA SER A 151 -21.50 15.23 -40.12
C SER A 151 -22.30 14.69 -41.31
N SER A 152 -23.44 14.03 -41.04
CA SER A 152 -24.40 13.58 -42.05
C SER A 152 -25.82 13.61 -41.47
N THR A 153 -26.77 14.11 -42.25
CA THR A 153 -28.20 14.17 -41.88
C THR A 153 -28.94 12.86 -42.19
N ASN A 154 -28.38 12.01 -43.05
CA ASN A 154 -28.99 10.72 -43.43
C ASN A 154 -27.91 9.62 -43.47
N PRO A 155 -27.60 8.98 -42.32
CA PRO A 155 -26.57 7.96 -42.28
C PRO A 155 -27.04 6.68 -42.98
N ALA A 156 -26.35 6.31 -44.07
CA ALA A 156 -26.50 5.02 -44.73
C ALA A 156 -25.57 3.96 -44.10
N LYS A 157 -25.78 2.68 -44.44
CA LYS A 157 -25.03 1.53 -43.87
C LYS A 157 -23.51 1.59 -44.13
N ASP A 158 -23.10 2.35 -45.14
CA ASP A 158 -21.72 2.61 -45.56
C ASP A 158 -21.11 3.87 -44.93
N THR A 159 -21.86 4.59 -44.08
CA THR A 159 -21.36 5.80 -43.42
C THR A 159 -20.25 5.45 -42.45
N VAL A 160 -19.01 5.84 -42.79
CA VAL A 160 -17.84 5.60 -41.96
C VAL A 160 -17.87 6.49 -40.73
N ILE A 161 -18.04 5.87 -39.55
CA ILE A 161 -17.95 6.55 -38.26
C ILE A 161 -16.49 6.87 -37.98
N LYS A 162 -16.14 8.17 -37.98
CA LYS A 162 -14.80 8.64 -37.64
C LYS A 162 -14.72 8.93 -36.14
N PRO A 163 -13.59 8.61 -35.49
CA PRO A 163 -13.35 9.03 -34.13
C PRO A 163 -13.35 10.57 -34.05
N ILE A 164 -13.86 11.10 -32.95
CA ILE A 164 -13.90 12.54 -32.69
C ILE A 164 -12.45 13.06 -32.68
N THR A 165 -12.14 13.95 -33.60
CA THR A 165 -10.81 14.57 -33.76
C THR A 165 -11.00 16.08 -33.66
N PRO A 166 -10.40 16.78 -32.68
CA PRO A 166 -9.48 16.28 -31.65
C PRO A 166 -10.15 15.39 -30.59
N PRO A 167 -9.40 14.50 -29.92
CA PRO A 167 -9.96 13.69 -28.82
C PRO A 167 -10.50 14.61 -27.73
N VAL A 168 -11.64 14.23 -27.16
CA VAL A 168 -12.26 14.99 -26.08
C VAL A 168 -11.42 14.85 -24.82
N VAL A 169 -10.73 15.93 -24.45
CA VAL A 169 -9.98 16.03 -23.20
C VAL A 169 -10.93 16.49 -22.10
N LEU A 170 -11.38 15.54 -21.28
CA LEU A 170 -12.34 15.81 -20.20
C LEU A 170 -11.80 16.82 -19.17
N ALA A 171 -10.47 16.88 -19.00
CA ALA A 171 -9.80 17.80 -18.09
C ALA A 171 -9.97 19.28 -18.47
N ASP A 172 -10.18 19.58 -19.76
CA ASP A 172 -10.31 20.96 -20.24
C ASP A 172 -11.72 21.52 -19.98
N THR A 173 -12.69 20.66 -19.69
CA THR A 173 -14.07 21.09 -19.41
C THR A 173 -14.12 21.90 -18.11
N LYS A 174 -14.79 23.06 -18.14
CA LYS A 174 -14.89 23.97 -16.98
C LYS A 174 -15.41 23.28 -15.72
N VAL A 175 -16.28 22.29 -15.89
CA VAL A 175 -16.88 21.50 -14.80
C VAL A 175 -15.84 20.57 -14.16
N ARG A 176 -15.00 19.89 -14.96
CA ARG A 176 -14.04 18.90 -14.42
C ARG A 176 -12.65 19.47 -14.14
N GLN A 177 -12.36 20.71 -14.53
CA GLN A 177 -11.09 21.36 -14.20
C GLN A 177 -10.75 21.27 -12.71
N LYS A 178 -11.73 21.41 -11.80
CA LYS A 178 -11.51 21.26 -10.35
C LYS A 178 -11.11 19.84 -9.95
N GLN A 179 -11.66 18.84 -10.61
CA GLN A 179 -11.40 17.41 -10.34
C GLN A 179 -10.01 16.99 -10.81
N PHE A 180 -9.59 17.52 -11.96
CA PHE A 180 -8.28 17.22 -12.55
C PHE A 180 -7.18 18.18 -12.10
N ASN A 181 -7.51 19.26 -11.39
CA ASN A 181 -6.55 20.11 -10.70
C ASN A 181 -6.05 19.41 -9.44
N THR A 182 -5.28 18.34 -9.63
CA THR A 182 -4.49 17.75 -8.57
C THR A 182 -3.42 18.75 -8.18
N LYS A 183 -3.75 19.62 -7.21
CA LYS A 183 -2.75 20.43 -6.52
C LYS A 183 -1.64 19.49 -6.13
N GLY A 184 -0.41 19.78 -6.56
CA GLY A 184 0.76 19.02 -6.15
C GLY A 184 0.80 18.87 -4.63
N VAL A 185 1.51 17.84 -4.15
CA VAL A 185 1.63 17.46 -2.73
C VAL A 185 1.58 18.67 -1.80
N ASP A 186 0.67 18.64 -0.82
CA ASP A 186 0.47 19.75 0.13
C ASP A 186 1.80 20.19 0.75
N GLY A 187 1.92 21.48 1.07
CA GLY A 187 3.15 22.08 1.58
C GLY A 187 3.65 21.38 2.84
N VAL A 188 2.73 20.95 3.72
CA VAL A 188 3.07 20.22 4.96
C VAL A 188 3.56 18.82 4.64
N THR A 189 2.86 18.09 3.77
CA THR A 189 3.32 16.76 3.32
C THR A 189 4.70 16.84 2.66
N ARG A 190 4.93 17.85 1.83
CA ARG A 190 6.23 18.11 1.21
C ARG A 190 7.32 18.39 2.25
N PHE A 191 7.02 19.15 3.30
CA PHE A 191 7.94 19.38 4.42
C PHE A 191 8.34 18.07 5.12
N PHE A 192 7.39 17.20 5.45
CA PHE A 192 7.69 15.91 6.10
C PHE A 192 8.46 14.97 5.17
N ILE A 193 8.17 14.97 3.87
CA ILE A 193 8.95 14.21 2.88
C ILE A 193 10.40 14.68 2.89
N TYR A 194 10.65 15.99 2.84
CA TYR A 194 12.02 16.51 2.89
C TYR A 194 12.69 16.23 4.23
N LEU A 195 11.98 16.35 5.34
CA LEU A 195 12.50 16.03 6.67
C LEU A 195 12.93 14.55 6.76
N ALA A 196 12.12 13.62 6.23
CA ALA A 196 12.46 12.21 6.18
C ALA A 196 13.71 11.95 5.32
N VAL A 197 13.85 12.63 4.18
CA VAL A 197 15.05 12.56 3.34
C VAL A 197 16.28 13.07 4.11
N VAL A 198 16.16 14.17 4.85
CA VAL A 198 17.26 14.72 5.67
C VAL A 198 17.67 13.74 6.77
N PHE A 199 16.71 13.12 7.48
CA PHE A 199 17.03 12.10 8.48
C PHE A 199 17.67 10.86 7.86
N ALA A 200 17.22 10.42 6.68
CA ALA A 200 17.84 9.31 5.96
C ALA A 200 19.29 9.63 5.57
N LEU A 201 19.56 10.84 5.06
CA LEU A 201 20.92 11.28 4.76
C LEU A 201 21.77 11.41 6.02
N GLY A 202 21.21 11.91 7.11
CA GLY A 202 21.88 11.99 8.41
C GLY A 202 22.23 10.62 8.97
N ALA A 203 21.33 9.64 8.84
CA ALA A 203 21.57 8.26 9.23
C ALA A 203 22.69 7.63 8.38
N LEU A 204 22.68 7.83 7.06
CA LEU A 204 23.74 7.35 6.17
C LEU A 204 25.09 8.01 6.45
N TYR A 205 25.09 9.32 6.73
CA TYR A 205 26.31 10.03 7.13
C TYR A 205 26.86 9.50 8.47
N ARG A 206 25.97 9.26 9.43
CA ARG A 206 26.32 8.67 10.72
C ARG A 206 26.87 7.26 10.54
N ASP A 207 26.21 6.43 9.74
CA ASP A 207 26.60 5.05 9.48
C ASP A 207 27.97 4.96 8.79
N LYS A 208 28.23 5.85 7.82
CA LYS A 208 29.53 5.96 7.15
C LYS A 208 30.66 6.38 8.10
N ASN A 209 30.35 7.22 9.10
CA ASN A 209 31.35 7.77 10.02
C ASN A 209 31.46 6.99 11.34
N ILE A 210 30.50 6.11 11.66
CA ILE A 210 30.59 5.12 12.73
C ILE A 210 31.48 3.98 12.23
N GLY A 211 32.78 4.13 12.44
CA GLY A 211 33.77 3.17 11.98
C GLY A 211 35.19 3.72 11.86
N GLU A 212 35.40 5.03 11.98
CA GLU A 212 36.76 5.61 12.03
C GLU A 212 37.30 5.72 13.45
N ALA A 213 36.44 5.96 14.45
CA ALA A 213 36.81 5.89 15.87
C ALA A 213 36.44 4.52 16.44
N GLY A 214 37.36 3.55 16.34
CA GLY A 214 37.23 2.25 17.00
C GLY A 214 36.68 1.13 16.12
N LYS A 215 37.30 0.89 14.95
CA LYS A 215 37.22 -0.44 14.33
C LYS A 215 37.58 -1.47 15.42
N PRO A 216 36.77 -2.51 15.68
CA PRO A 216 37.26 -3.62 16.47
C PRO A 216 38.52 -4.13 15.78
N VAL A 217 39.62 -4.17 16.51
CA VAL A 217 40.85 -4.82 16.05
C VAL A 217 40.43 -6.23 15.67
N GLU A 218 40.53 -6.59 14.39
CA GLU A 218 40.39 -7.97 13.96
C GLU A 218 41.45 -8.76 14.72
N VAL A 219 41.04 -9.46 15.79
CA VAL A 219 41.94 -10.39 16.49
C VAL A 219 42.08 -11.58 15.55
N SER A 220 43.05 -11.49 14.63
CA SER A 220 43.48 -12.63 13.85
C SER A 220 44.09 -13.63 14.84
N PHE A 221 43.35 -14.69 15.18
CA PHE A 221 43.90 -15.85 15.87
C PHE A 221 44.80 -16.60 14.88
N GLY A 222 46.00 -16.06 14.65
CA GLY A 222 47.04 -16.72 13.89
C GLY A 222 47.81 -17.65 14.83
N ASP A 223 47.81 -18.94 14.50
CA ASP A 223 48.58 -19.97 15.19
C ASP A 223 50.07 -19.55 15.22
N GLU A 224 50.69 -19.49 16.40
CA GLU A 224 52.05 -18.93 16.57
C GLU A 224 53.10 -19.68 15.72
N TYR A 225 52.82 -20.93 15.39
CA TYR A 225 53.67 -21.80 14.59
C TYR A 225 53.82 -21.31 13.14
N GLU A 226 52.75 -20.85 12.50
CA GLU A 226 52.81 -20.36 11.11
C GLU A 226 53.55 -19.03 11.01
N ARG A 227 53.40 -18.16 12.02
CA ARG A 227 54.07 -16.87 12.09
C ARG A 227 55.59 -17.04 12.24
N ASN A 228 56.03 -18.03 13.02
CA ASN A 228 57.45 -18.34 13.16
C ASN A 228 58.04 -19.01 11.90
N LEU A 229 57.26 -19.85 11.21
CA LEU A 229 57.70 -20.46 9.95
C LEU A 229 57.87 -19.41 8.83
N GLN A 230 56.95 -18.45 8.74
CA GLN A 230 57.06 -17.31 7.82
C GLN A 230 58.23 -16.38 8.15
N ASN A 231 58.44 -16.05 9.43
CA ASN A 231 59.56 -15.22 9.85
C ASN A 231 60.93 -15.89 9.67
N SER A 232 60.97 -17.22 9.70
CA SER A 232 62.20 -17.99 9.42
C SER A 232 62.48 -18.01 7.92
N LYS A 233 61.46 -18.23 7.08
CA LYS A 233 61.57 -18.16 5.62
C LYS A 233 61.92 -16.76 5.10
N ALA A 234 61.41 -15.70 5.74
CA ALA A 234 61.70 -14.32 5.36
C ALA A 234 63.11 -13.84 5.75
N LYS A 235 63.82 -14.55 6.62
CA LYS A 235 65.22 -14.25 6.97
C LYS A 235 66.24 -14.89 6.03
N ASP A 236 65.84 -15.90 5.26
CA ASP A 236 66.72 -16.67 4.37
C ASP A 236 66.54 -16.33 2.87
N GLU A 237 65.57 -15.47 2.49
CA GLU A 237 65.46 -14.98 1.12
C GLU A 237 66.20 -13.64 0.91
N PRO A 238 67.13 -13.53 -0.06
CA PRO A 238 67.72 -12.23 -0.40
C PRO A 238 66.66 -11.31 -1.03
N LEU A 239 66.65 -10.05 -0.57
CA LEU A 239 65.84 -8.92 -1.05
C LEU A 239 65.67 -8.90 -2.57
N HIS A 240 64.56 -9.45 -3.06
CA HIS A 240 64.12 -9.22 -4.43
C HIS A 240 63.53 -7.80 -4.54
N GLU A 241 64.18 -6.97 -5.37
CA GLU A 241 63.77 -5.61 -5.71
C GLU A 241 62.29 -5.51 -6.09
N ASN A 242 61.59 -4.60 -5.41
CA ASN A 242 60.25 -4.16 -5.76
C ASN A 242 60.24 -3.54 -7.17
N LYS A 243 59.81 -4.29 -8.18
CA LYS A 243 59.39 -3.70 -9.46
C LYS A 243 57.97 -3.14 -9.29
N PRO A 244 57.71 -1.86 -9.61
CA PRO A 244 56.36 -1.31 -9.51
C PRO A 244 55.44 -2.00 -10.52
N GLY A 245 54.42 -2.68 -10.00
CA GLY A 245 53.39 -3.35 -10.80
C GLY A 245 52.66 -2.36 -11.70
N ARG A 246 52.73 -2.59 -13.02
CA ARG A 246 51.95 -1.84 -14.01
C ARG A 246 50.47 -2.07 -13.76
N LYS A 247 49.72 -1.00 -13.46
CA LYS A 247 48.26 -1.03 -13.34
C LYS A 247 47.65 -1.11 -14.74
N TRP A 248 47.05 -2.25 -15.06
CA TRP A 248 46.23 -2.41 -16.26
C TRP A 248 44.80 -1.95 -15.95
N TYR A 249 44.41 -0.78 -16.46
CA TYR A 249 43.01 -0.40 -16.52
C TYR A 249 42.38 -1.09 -17.73
N TYR A 250 41.66 -2.19 -17.51
CA TYR A 250 40.75 -2.70 -18.53
C TYR A 250 39.44 -1.91 -18.46
N LEU A 251 39.34 -0.94 -19.37
CA LEU A 251 38.13 -0.24 -19.74
C LEU A 251 37.24 -1.24 -20.50
N TRP A 252 36.29 -1.87 -19.83
CA TRP A 252 35.18 -2.56 -20.51
C TRP A 252 34.03 -1.57 -20.68
N LEU A 253 33.94 -1.01 -21.89
CA LEU A 253 32.74 -0.40 -22.43
C LEU A 253 32.78 -0.59 -23.95
N LYS A 254 32.07 -1.61 -24.42
CA LYS A 254 31.42 -1.63 -25.73
C LYS A 254 30.10 -2.36 -25.59
#